data_AF-A0A2R6G6D3-F1
#
_entry.id   AF-A0A2R6G6D3-F1
#
_cell.length_a   1.000
_cell.length_b   1.000
_cell.length_c   1.000
_cell.angle_alpha   90.00
_cell.angle_beta   90.00
_cell.angle_gamma   90.00
#
_symmetry.space_group_name_H-M   'P 1'
#
loop_
_entity.id
_entity.type
_entity.pdbx_description
1 polymer ?
#
loop_
_entity_poly.entity_id
_entity_poly.type
_entity_poly.pdbx_seq_one_letter_code
_entity_poly.pdbx_strand_id
1 'polypeptide(L)'
;ISTTEKFFDVGTVTVDTKKGYESMRFPYTPAPAAFAREVNSLASRTRQGAAPAVRRDETYTPGEGVTSEEPADDLSENIYPDEELLWVITQDKTSRLLTDSPGVVLSALLTGAVFGGIAFGAVFGLTRSVSAGTPVGLGVGIVVAAVKFLLSAASYYRGATQYAATDRRIIEYEGRLGKRFDSVPLEGIQDAEYGVSFAEHFLDVGTVTLDTDRGYEGMALSNVPDPPDVAREISRLAGSGIAQRSAVHPSEVSVGDGVDTEEASSEMRKNVHADESIAWVVTPDTGARLMKNIVQGIPGAAVGGILLGGIAGVFAAGVLGPTLAVVVGALAFVGVILLSLYATFKQYVFDRTEYAMTDDRLIDYSGAFGRELSGVPLEGIQDAEYSTTFVEQRFGVGDVTVDVHRGYDPVSLNAVANPAAVAREISEIANAYRVTEAERKAEGAQATASTSAESTGAAATGGGAGASTGTAVADADDAGDGEDAAAAAAEASAETTPDVPAAHAHKRCRECEAEIDARSSFCPECGTEQPRSDPGGAGCQNCGARVDVADRFCLHCGAENPVPGAESA
;
A
#
# COMPACT_ATOMS: atom_id res chain seq x y z
N ILE A 1 1.06 -31.34 33.76
CA ILE A 1 2.03 -32.39 34.14
C ILE A 1 1.24 -33.65 34.52
N SER A 2 1.34 -34.69 33.71
CA SER A 2 0.81 -36.03 34.01
C SER A 2 1.67 -36.77 35.05
N THR A 3 1.17 -37.86 35.64
CA THR A 3 1.91 -38.64 36.66
C THR A 3 3.23 -39.21 36.14
N THR A 4 3.27 -39.59 34.87
CA THR A 4 4.47 -40.10 34.18
C THR A 4 5.49 -38.99 33.91
N GLU A 5 5.01 -37.82 33.46
CA GLU A 5 5.82 -36.60 33.26
C GLU A 5 6.52 -36.14 34.53
N LYS A 6 5.83 -36.18 35.67
CA LYS A 6 6.39 -35.82 36.98
C LYS A 6 7.54 -36.74 37.41
N PHE A 7 7.53 -38.00 36.98
CA PHE A 7 8.60 -38.97 37.30
C PHE A 7 9.90 -38.66 36.54
N PHE A 8 9.80 -38.14 35.31
CA PHE A 8 10.95 -37.76 34.50
C PHE A 8 11.37 -36.28 34.67
N ASP A 9 10.67 -35.52 35.52
CA ASP A 9 10.79 -34.06 35.65
C ASP A 9 10.67 -33.33 34.29
N VAL A 10 9.77 -33.83 33.46
CA VAL A 10 9.49 -33.31 32.12
C VAL A 10 8.03 -32.90 32.08
N GLY A 11 7.69 -31.77 31.44
CA GLY A 11 6.30 -31.37 31.28
C GLY A 11 6.10 -30.36 30.17
N THR A 12 4.85 -30.05 29.87
CA THR A 12 4.52 -28.97 28.92
C THR A 12 4.45 -27.64 29.65
N VAL A 13 5.21 -26.65 29.18
CA VAL A 13 5.08 -25.26 29.61
C VAL A 13 4.34 -24.50 28.53
N THR A 14 3.31 -23.73 28.91
CA THR A 14 2.63 -22.79 28.02
C THR A 14 3.01 -21.38 28.44
N VAL A 15 3.40 -20.55 27.47
CA VAL A 15 3.66 -19.14 27.67
C VAL A 15 2.55 -18.37 26.97
N ASP A 16 1.77 -17.63 27.75
CA ASP A 16 0.67 -16.82 27.25
C ASP A 16 1.10 -15.35 27.16
N THR A 17 0.87 -14.72 26.02
CA THR A 17 1.17 -13.30 25.82
C THR A 17 0.02 -12.43 26.32
N LYS A 18 0.33 -11.21 26.79
CA LYS A 18 -0.65 -10.27 27.37
C LYS A 18 -1.76 -9.86 26.37
N LYS A 19 -1.51 -9.98 25.07
CA LYS A 19 -2.49 -9.68 24.02
C LYS A 19 -3.47 -10.82 23.75
N GLY A 20 -3.27 -12.03 24.30
CA GLY A 20 -4.28 -13.10 24.29
C GLY A 20 -4.47 -13.84 22.96
N TYR A 21 -3.63 -13.58 21.95
CA TYR A 21 -3.77 -14.20 20.62
C TYR A 21 -2.78 -15.34 20.37
N GLU A 22 -1.75 -15.50 21.20
CA GLU A 22 -0.71 -16.52 21.02
C GLU A 22 -0.37 -17.22 22.34
N SER A 23 -0.52 -18.55 22.33
CA SER A 23 -0.02 -19.43 23.38
C SER A 23 1.12 -20.27 22.81
N MET A 24 2.35 -20.04 23.28
CA MET A 24 3.49 -20.86 22.86
C MET A 24 3.57 -22.08 23.77
N ARG A 25 3.55 -23.29 23.20
CA ARG A 25 3.64 -24.55 23.96
C ARG A 25 5.00 -25.19 23.77
N PHE A 26 5.66 -25.45 24.88
CA PHE A 26 6.93 -26.16 24.96
C PHE A 26 6.68 -27.57 25.51
N PRO A 27 6.32 -28.55 24.66
CA PRO A 27 6.14 -29.92 25.11
C PRO A 27 7.49 -30.53 25.52
N TYR A 28 7.46 -31.47 26.46
CA TYR A 28 8.64 -32.20 26.91
C TYR A 28 9.78 -31.33 27.47
N THR A 29 9.46 -30.20 28.10
CA THR A 29 10.43 -29.29 28.71
C THR A 29 11.01 -29.91 29.99
N PRO A 30 12.34 -30.04 30.13
CA PRO A 30 13.00 -30.46 31.36
C PRO A 30 12.82 -29.40 32.47
N ALA A 31 12.56 -29.83 33.71
CA ALA A 31 12.38 -28.96 34.87
C ALA A 31 11.41 -27.78 34.61
N PRO A 32 10.14 -28.05 34.23
CA PRO A 32 9.22 -27.03 33.69
C PRO A 32 8.99 -25.84 34.63
N ALA A 33 9.04 -26.04 35.95
CA ALA A 33 8.90 -24.97 36.94
C ALA A 33 10.14 -24.06 37.05
N ALA A 34 11.34 -24.56 36.73
CA ALA A 34 12.55 -23.74 36.65
C ALA A 34 12.53 -22.92 35.36
N PHE A 35 12.19 -23.55 34.23
CA PHE A 35 12.02 -22.88 32.93
C PHE A 35 11.00 -21.74 33.01
N ALA A 36 9.80 -22.00 33.55
CA ALA A 36 8.76 -20.97 33.68
C ALA A 36 9.16 -19.80 34.59
N ARG A 37 9.99 -20.04 35.62
CA ARG A 37 10.55 -18.97 36.46
C ARG A 37 11.56 -18.12 35.70
N GLU A 38 12.41 -18.74 34.88
CA GLU A 38 13.39 -18.00 34.07
C GLU A 38 12.72 -17.18 32.97
N VAL A 39 11.70 -17.73 32.29
CA VAL A 39 10.91 -16.97 31.30
C VAL A 39 10.25 -15.75 31.94
N ASN A 40 9.63 -15.90 33.13
CA ASN A 40 9.03 -14.78 33.85
C ASN A 40 10.07 -13.75 34.34
N SER A 41 11.25 -14.21 34.78
CA SER A 41 12.34 -13.33 35.21
C SER A 41 12.85 -12.50 34.02
N LEU A 42 13.04 -13.14 32.86
CA LEU A 42 13.43 -12.48 31.62
C LEU A 42 12.39 -11.46 31.19
N ALA A 43 11.11 -11.84 31.11
CA ALA A 43 10.02 -10.95 30.75
C ALA A 43 9.86 -9.76 31.73
N SER A 44 10.19 -9.95 33.01
CA SER A 44 10.22 -8.84 33.97
C SER A 44 11.40 -7.90 33.74
N ARG A 45 12.59 -8.43 33.42
CA ARG A 45 13.79 -7.61 33.13
C ARG A 45 13.57 -6.76 31.87
N THR A 46 13.03 -7.35 30.80
CA THR A 46 12.77 -6.64 29.55
C THR A 46 11.75 -5.51 29.74
N ARG A 47 10.68 -5.74 30.52
CA ARG A 47 9.69 -4.69 30.84
C ARG A 47 10.26 -3.53 31.65
N GLN A 48 11.32 -3.75 32.44
CA GLN A 48 11.90 -2.73 33.32
C GLN A 48 13.08 -1.98 32.68
N GLY A 49 13.62 -2.48 31.56
CA GLY A 49 14.89 -2.00 30.99
C GLY A 49 14.87 -1.76 29.47
N ALA A 50 13.70 -1.60 28.84
CA ALA A 50 13.58 -1.39 27.40
C ALA A 50 14.09 0.01 26.97
N ALA A 51 15.41 0.19 26.97
CA ALA A 51 16.04 1.10 26.03
C ALA A 51 16.02 0.42 24.65
N PRO A 52 15.74 1.15 23.55
CA PRO A 52 15.76 0.56 22.22
C PRO A 52 17.11 -0.09 21.95
N ALA A 53 17.11 -1.26 21.29
CA ALA A 53 18.31 -2.05 21.02
C ALA A 53 19.36 -1.29 20.19
N VAL A 54 18.92 -0.28 19.43
CA VAL A 54 19.74 0.69 18.70
C VAL A 54 19.13 2.08 18.91
N ARG A 55 19.94 3.06 19.31
CA ARG A 55 19.48 4.46 19.49
C ARG A 55 19.40 5.18 18.14
N ARG A 56 18.57 6.24 18.05
CA ARG A 56 18.36 7.04 16.83
C ARG A 56 19.65 7.58 16.18
N ASP A 57 20.70 7.80 16.97
CA ASP A 57 21.96 8.44 16.54
C ASP A 57 23.13 7.47 16.36
N GLU A 58 22.92 6.16 16.55
CA GLU A 58 23.97 5.15 16.40
C GLU A 58 24.02 4.63 14.96
N THR A 59 25.23 4.54 14.39
CA THR A 59 25.44 3.96 13.05
C THR A 59 24.97 2.50 13.05
N TYR A 60 24.01 2.19 12.19
CA TYR A 60 23.48 0.84 12.06
C TYR A 60 24.54 -0.09 11.47
N THR A 61 24.62 -1.30 12.00
CA THR A 61 25.46 -2.38 11.45
C THR A 61 24.60 -3.65 11.40
N PRO A 62 24.44 -4.29 10.23
CA PRO A 62 23.70 -5.53 10.10
C PRO A 62 24.17 -6.58 11.12
N GLY A 63 23.23 -7.34 11.68
CA GLY A 63 23.53 -8.42 12.61
C GLY A 63 24.38 -9.52 11.96
N GLU A 64 25.02 -10.32 12.82
CA GLU A 64 25.77 -11.51 12.41
C GLU A 64 24.82 -12.46 11.66
N GLY A 65 25.13 -12.79 10.39
CA GLY A 65 24.30 -13.65 9.53
C GLY A 65 23.61 -12.95 8.35
N VAL A 66 23.52 -11.61 8.34
CA VAL A 66 22.93 -10.87 7.20
C VAL A 66 24.03 -10.29 6.32
N THR A 67 24.31 -10.94 5.19
CA THR A 67 25.23 -10.41 4.16
C THR A 67 24.47 -9.53 3.17
N SER A 68 24.80 -8.23 3.16
CA SER A 68 24.24 -7.31 2.17
C SER A 68 24.86 -7.53 0.80
N GLU A 69 24.02 -7.51 -0.22
CA GLU A 69 24.37 -7.44 -1.63
C GLU A 69 24.18 -6.01 -2.18
N GLU A 70 24.62 -5.78 -3.42
CA GLU A 70 24.39 -4.52 -4.12
C GLU A 70 22.91 -4.43 -4.56
N PRO A 71 22.22 -3.30 -4.31
CA PRO A 71 20.85 -3.11 -4.78
C PRO A 71 20.81 -3.12 -6.32
N ALA A 72 19.71 -3.62 -6.88
CA ALA A 72 19.44 -3.39 -8.30
C ALA A 72 19.25 -1.88 -8.56
N ASP A 73 19.66 -1.39 -9.73
CA ASP A 73 19.49 0.01 -10.14
C ASP A 73 18.04 0.49 -9.99
N ASP A 74 17.08 -0.39 -10.29
CA ASP A 74 15.66 -0.10 -10.14
C ASP A 74 15.22 -0.03 -8.67
N LEU A 75 15.80 -0.85 -7.79
CA LEU A 75 15.49 -0.80 -6.35
C LEU A 75 15.98 0.52 -5.77
N SER A 76 17.21 0.94 -6.10
CA SER A 76 17.80 2.18 -5.59
C SER A 76 17.07 3.43 -6.08
N GLU A 77 16.51 3.42 -7.30
CA GLU A 77 15.68 4.51 -7.82
C GLU A 77 14.34 4.69 -7.06
N ASN A 78 13.87 3.65 -6.37
CA ASN A 78 12.63 3.68 -5.59
C ASN A 78 12.83 4.00 -4.10
N ILE A 79 14.09 4.12 -3.65
CA ILE A 79 14.40 4.53 -2.28
C ILE A 79 14.29 6.06 -2.20
N TYR A 80 13.67 6.57 -1.14
CA TYR A 80 13.55 8.02 -0.97
C TYR A 80 14.95 8.67 -0.87
N PRO A 81 15.16 9.91 -1.35
CA PRO A 81 16.47 10.57 -1.29
C PRO A 81 17.04 10.71 0.12
N ASP A 82 16.17 10.69 1.13
CA ASP A 82 16.45 10.82 2.55
C ASP A 82 16.26 9.51 3.35
N GLU A 83 15.97 8.40 2.66
CA GLU A 83 15.86 7.06 3.22
C GLU A 83 17.20 6.32 3.10
N GLU A 84 17.68 5.75 4.21
CA GLU A 84 18.96 5.05 4.26
C GLU A 84 18.77 3.55 4.04
N LEU A 85 19.42 3.00 3.01
CA LEU A 85 19.43 1.56 2.75
C LEU A 85 20.35 0.86 3.76
N LEU A 86 19.79 -0.02 4.59
CA LEU A 86 20.51 -0.69 5.67
C LEU A 86 21.13 -2.01 5.21
N TRP A 87 20.37 -2.84 4.51
CA TRP A 87 20.85 -4.07 3.89
C TRP A 87 19.95 -4.51 2.74
N VAL A 88 20.52 -5.30 1.82
CA VAL A 88 19.82 -5.97 0.73
C VAL A 88 20.21 -7.44 0.71
N ILE A 89 19.24 -8.34 0.71
CA ILE A 89 19.47 -9.78 0.51
C ILE A 89 18.75 -10.23 -0.75
N THR A 90 19.31 -11.20 -1.44
CA THR A 90 18.67 -11.79 -2.61
C THR A 90 18.17 -13.19 -2.31
N GLN A 91 17.09 -13.56 -2.99
CA GLN A 91 16.56 -14.91 -2.91
C GLN A 91 17.57 -15.95 -3.43
N ASP A 92 17.81 -17.02 -2.68
CA ASP A 92 18.76 -18.06 -3.13
C ASP A 92 18.27 -18.76 -4.41
N LYS A 93 19.11 -18.73 -5.44
CA LYS A 93 18.77 -19.27 -6.77
C LYS A 93 18.62 -20.78 -6.74
N THR A 94 19.43 -21.48 -5.95
CA THR A 94 19.43 -22.96 -5.91
C THR A 94 18.19 -23.51 -5.23
N SER A 95 17.75 -22.88 -4.15
CA SER A 95 16.57 -23.29 -3.39
C SER A 95 15.28 -23.09 -4.16
N ARG A 96 15.17 -21.95 -4.85
CA ARG A 96 14.06 -21.63 -5.76
C ARG A 96 13.83 -22.70 -6.83
N LEU A 97 14.89 -23.33 -7.35
CA LEU A 97 14.74 -24.40 -8.34
C LEU A 97 14.05 -25.63 -7.72
N LEU A 98 14.44 -26.03 -6.52
CA LEU A 98 13.93 -27.25 -5.90
C LEU A 98 12.52 -27.07 -5.34
N THR A 99 12.20 -25.88 -4.83
CA THR A 99 10.86 -25.56 -4.29
C THR A 99 9.84 -25.28 -5.39
N ASP A 100 10.18 -24.50 -6.42
CA ASP A 100 9.23 -24.11 -7.48
C ASP A 100 9.14 -25.11 -8.66
N SER A 101 10.20 -25.89 -8.94
CA SER A 101 10.22 -26.73 -10.16
C SER A 101 9.12 -27.80 -10.25
N PRO A 102 8.68 -28.47 -9.16
CA PRO A 102 7.59 -29.44 -9.27
C PRO A 102 6.30 -28.77 -9.74
N GLY A 103 6.00 -27.57 -9.21
CA GLY A 103 4.83 -26.78 -9.60
C GLY A 103 4.92 -26.31 -11.04
N VAL A 104 6.08 -25.80 -11.47
CA VAL A 104 6.30 -25.36 -12.86
C VAL A 104 6.13 -26.52 -13.84
N VAL A 105 6.79 -27.66 -13.59
CA VAL A 105 6.71 -28.84 -14.46
C VAL A 105 5.29 -29.39 -14.51
N LEU A 106 4.65 -29.56 -13.35
CA LEU A 106 3.27 -30.06 -13.30
C LEU A 106 2.32 -29.11 -14.04
N SER A 107 2.44 -27.79 -13.82
CA SER A 107 1.61 -26.81 -14.51
C SER A 107 1.85 -26.83 -16.02
N ALA A 108 3.09 -27.03 -16.48
CA ALA A 108 3.43 -27.13 -17.90
C ALA A 108 2.84 -28.40 -18.53
N LEU A 109 2.94 -29.53 -17.84
CA LEU A 109 2.33 -30.79 -18.28
C LEU A 109 0.81 -30.71 -18.31
N LEU A 110 0.16 -30.09 -17.31
CA LEU A 110 -1.29 -29.91 -17.30
C LEU A 110 -1.75 -28.99 -18.43
N THR A 111 -1.09 -27.85 -18.63
CA THR A 111 -1.39 -26.96 -19.77
C THR A 111 -1.19 -27.71 -21.09
N GLY A 112 -0.06 -28.41 -21.26
CA GLY A 112 0.19 -29.24 -22.44
C GLY A 112 -0.88 -30.31 -22.66
N ALA A 113 -1.32 -31.00 -21.60
CA ALA A 113 -2.37 -32.01 -21.70
C ALA A 113 -3.72 -31.43 -22.14
N VAL A 114 -4.08 -30.24 -21.66
CA VAL A 114 -5.30 -29.52 -22.08
C VAL A 114 -5.24 -29.19 -23.58
N PHE A 115 -4.18 -28.53 -24.02
CA PHE A 115 -4.03 -28.15 -25.44
C PHE A 115 -3.86 -29.37 -26.36
N GLY A 116 -3.17 -30.41 -25.89
CA GLY A 116 -3.05 -31.69 -26.59
C GLY A 116 -4.38 -32.42 -26.71
N GLY A 117 -5.21 -32.41 -25.67
CA GLY A 117 -6.57 -32.96 -25.68
C GLY A 117 -7.49 -32.22 -26.65
N ILE A 118 -7.39 -30.89 -26.70
CA ILE A 118 -8.12 -30.06 -27.67
C ILE A 118 -7.71 -30.41 -29.11
N ALA A 119 -6.41 -30.47 -29.39
CA ALA A 119 -5.90 -30.80 -30.71
C ALA A 119 -6.27 -32.23 -31.13
N PHE A 120 -6.20 -33.19 -30.20
CA PHE A 120 -6.70 -34.55 -30.40
C PHE A 120 -8.19 -34.55 -30.74
N GLY A 121 -9.01 -33.86 -29.96
CA GLY A 121 -10.46 -33.78 -30.15
C GLY A 121 -10.85 -33.19 -31.51
N ALA A 122 -10.13 -32.16 -31.97
CA ALA A 122 -10.35 -31.56 -33.29
C ALA A 122 -10.07 -32.55 -34.43
N VAL A 123 -8.93 -33.24 -34.40
CA VAL A 123 -8.55 -34.21 -35.43
C VAL A 123 -9.43 -35.46 -35.37
N PHE A 124 -9.74 -35.94 -34.18
CA PHE A 124 -10.66 -37.06 -33.98
C PHE A 124 -12.08 -36.72 -34.47
N GLY A 125 -12.57 -35.49 -34.22
CA GLY A 125 -13.86 -35.04 -34.73
C GLY A 125 -13.93 -35.04 -36.26
N LEU A 126 -12.85 -34.61 -36.92
CA LEU A 126 -12.71 -34.58 -38.38
C LEU A 126 -12.57 -35.97 -39.01
N THR A 127 -11.74 -36.82 -38.43
CA THR A 127 -11.31 -38.08 -39.07
C THR A 127 -12.00 -39.31 -38.50
N ARG A 128 -12.64 -39.19 -37.34
CA ARG A 128 -13.13 -40.30 -36.48
C ARG A 128 -12.04 -41.35 -36.20
N SER A 129 -10.77 -41.00 -36.36
CA SER A 129 -9.63 -41.89 -36.23
C SER A 129 -8.79 -41.51 -35.02
N VAL A 130 -8.70 -42.44 -34.06
CA VAL A 130 -7.82 -42.29 -32.90
C VAL A 130 -6.36 -42.24 -33.36
N SER A 131 -5.96 -43.05 -34.33
CA SER A 131 -4.57 -43.08 -34.82
C SER A 131 -4.14 -41.80 -35.53
N ALA A 132 -5.07 -41.06 -36.12
CA ALA A 132 -4.80 -39.74 -36.69
C ALA A 132 -4.76 -38.64 -35.62
N GLY A 133 -5.62 -38.71 -34.60
CA GLY A 133 -5.71 -37.71 -33.53
C GLY A 133 -4.54 -37.78 -32.54
N THR A 134 -4.12 -38.97 -32.13
CA THR A 134 -3.09 -39.18 -31.09
C THR A 134 -1.76 -38.47 -31.38
N PRO A 135 -1.12 -38.60 -32.57
CA PRO A 135 0.16 -37.94 -32.82
C PRO A 135 0.03 -36.41 -32.83
N VAL A 136 -1.09 -35.86 -33.29
CA VAL A 136 -1.33 -34.41 -33.28
C VAL A 136 -1.54 -33.90 -31.86
N GLY A 137 -2.36 -34.60 -31.07
CA GLY A 137 -2.60 -34.26 -29.67
C GLY A 137 -1.32 -34.30 -28.82
N LEU A 138 -0.54 -35.38 -28.94
CA LEU A 138 0.74 -35.49 -28.24
C LEU A 138 1.75 -34.43 -28.72
N GLY A 139 1.84 -34.21 -30.04
CA GLY A 139 2.74 -33.20 -30.62
C GLY A 139 2.44 -31.79 -30.09
N VAL A 140 1.18 -31.35 -30.18
CA VAL A 140 0.76 -30.04 -29.67
C VAL A 140 0.97 -29.95 -28.15
N GLY A 141 0.57 -30.98 -27.40
CA GLY A 141 0.70 -30.97 -25.95
C GLY A 141 2.16 -30.88 -25.48
N ILE A 142 3.06 -31.62 -26.12
CA ILE A 142 4.51 -31.57 -25.83
C ILE A 142 5.07 -30.19 -26.17
N VAL A 143 4.74 -29.62 -27.34
CA VAL A 143 5.24 -28.29 -27.74
C VAL A 143 4.76 -27.21 -26.76
N VAL A 144 3.48 -27.21 -26.38
CA VAL A 144 2.95 -26.24 -25.42
C VAL A 144 3.59 -26.40 -24.05
N ALA A 145 3.73 -27.64 -23.55
CA ALA A 145 4.40 -27.91 -22.29
C ALA A 145 5.87 -27.44 -22.33
N ALA A 146 6.59 -27.75 -23.41
CA ALA A 146 7.98 -27.36 -23.60
C ALA A 146 8.14 -25.83 -23.68
N VAL A 147 7.27 -25.13 -24.42
CA VAL A 147 7.29 -23.66 -24.51
C VAL A 147 7.00 -23.05 -23.14
N LYS A 148 5.98 -23.51 -22.42
CA LYS A 148 5.67 -23.01 -21.08
C LYS A 148 6.83 -23.23 -20.10
N PHE A 149 7.40 -24.43 -20.11
CA PHE A 149 8.56 -24.76 -19.30
C PHE A 149 9.77 -23.88 -19.64
N LEU A 150 10.06 -23.69 -20.93
CA LEU A 150 11.15 -22.82 -21.39
C LEU A 150 10.93 -21.36 -21.00
N LEU A 151 9.71 -20.83 -21.12
CA LEU A 151 9.39 -19.47 -20.67
C LEU A 151 9.56 -19.32 -19.16
N SER A 152 9.10 -20.30 -18.38
CA SER A 152 9.29 -20.31 -16.92
C SER A 152 10.75 -20.47 -16.52
N ALA A 153 11.53 -21.27 -17.25
CA ALA A 153 12.96 -21.41 -17.04
C ALA A 153 13.70 -20.12 -17.44
N ALA A 154 13.28 -19.46 -18.51
CA ALA A 154 13.87 -18.20 -18.95
C ALA A 154 13.58 -17.05 -17.96
N SER A 155 12.39 -17.01 -17.37
CA SER A 155 12.07 -16.03 -16.32
C SER A 155 12.88 -16.29 -15.04
N TYR A 156 13.11 -17.57 -14.71
CA TYR A 156 13.97 -17.98 -13.59
C TYR A 156 15.41 -17.42 -13.70
N TYR A 157 16.00 -17.39 -14.90
CA TYR A 157 17.36 -16.85 -15.09
C TYR A 157 17.44 -15.32 -15.18
N ARG A 158 16.33 -14.63 -15.41
CA ARG A 158 16.33 -13.17 -15.67
C ARG A 158 15.94 -12.29 -14.48
N GLY A 159 15.24 -12.80 -13.46
CA GLY A 159 14.83 -11.97 -12.33
C GLY A 159 15.15 -12.59 -10.98
N ALA A 160 15.74 -11.80 -10.10
CA ALA A 160 15.88 -12.10 -8.68
C ALA A 160 14.91 -11.23 -7.88
N THR A 161 14.26 -11.81 -6.89
CA THR A 161 13.56 -11.03 -5.86
C THR A 161 14.60 -10.55 -4.88
N GLN A 162 14.62 -9.24 -4.61
CA GLN A 162 15.48 -8.62 -3.61
C GLN A 162 14.62 -8.20 -2.43
N TYR A 163 15.11 -8.47 -1.23
CA TYR A 163 14.54 -7.99 0.00
C TYR A 163 15.49 -6.96 0.58
N ALA A 164 14.99 -5.78 0.89
CA ALA A 164 15.79 -4.71 1.44
C ALA A 164 15.17 -4.19 2.73
N ALA A 165 16.02 -3.83 3.69
CA ALA A 165 15.59 -3.02 4.82
C ALA A 165 16.17 -1.62 4.69
N THR A 166 15.33 -0.64 4.95
CA THR A 166 15.71 0.75 5.09
C THR A 166 15.54 1.20 6.53
N ASP A 167 15.86 2.46 6.81
CA ASP A 167 15.57 3.06 8.11
C ASP A 167 14.07 3.35 8.35
N ARG A 168 13.20 3.06 7.37
CA ARG A 168 11.75 3.30 7.42
C ARG A 168 10.90 2.05 7.22
N ARG A 169 11.31 1.14 6.34
CA ARG A 169 10.47 0.01 5.88
C ARG A 169 11.28 -1.19 5.43
N ILE A 170 10.60 -2.33 5.35
CA ILE A 170 11.07 -3.50 4.61
C ILE A 170 10.46 -3.45 3.21
N ILE A 171 11.27 -3.70 2.19
CA ILE A 171 10.92 -3.63 0.78
C ILE A 171 11.11 -5.02 0.16
N GLU A 172 10.10 -5.49 -0.56
CA GLU A 172 10.20 -6.62 -1.48
C GLU A 172 10.16 -6.10 -2.92
N TYR A 173 11.22 -6.38 -3.67
CA TYR A 173 11.32 -6.02 -5.09
C TYR A 173 11.42 -7.29 -5.95
N GLU A 174 10.38 -7.61 -6.72
CA GLU A 174 10.36 -8.75 -7.65
C GLU A 174 10.60 -8.30 -9.10
N GLY A 175 11.67 -8.84 -9.72
CA GLY A 175 12.02 -8.56 -11.13
C GLY A 175 11.82 -9.73 -12.13
N ARG A 176 10.98 -10.74 -11.82
CA ARG A 176 10.90 -12.01 -12.59
C ARG A 176 10.12 -11.90 -13.91
N LEU A 177 8.91 -11.34 -13.87
CA LEU A 177 7.96 -11.27 -15.00
C LEU A 177 7.31 -9.89 -15.08
N GLY A 178 8.16 -8.87 -14.98
CA GLY A 178 7.77 -7.50 -14.69
C GLY A 178 8.40 -7.06 -13.36
N LYS A 179 8.08 -5.85 -12.92
CA LYS A 179 8.56 -5.26 -11.66
C LYS A 179 7.40 -5.16 -10.69
N ARG A 180 7.57 -5.67 -9.48
CA ARG A 180 6.66 -5.45 -8.37
C ARG A 180 7.46 -4.90 -7.20
N PHE A 181 6.89 -3.91 -6.53
CA PHE A 181 7.46 -3.27 -5.35
C PHE A 181 6.38 -3.25 -4.29
N ASP A 182 6.63 -4.00 -3.22
CA ASP A 182 5.77 -4.09 -2.05
C ASP A 182 6.58 -3.59 -0.84
N SER A 183 5.97 -2.85 0.08
CA SER A 183 6.70 -2.36 1.26
C SER A 183 5.88 -2.30 2.54
N VAL A 184 6.54 -2.63 3.66
CA VAL A 184 5.93 -2.61 4.99
C VAL A 184 6.73 -1.68 5.92
N PRO A 185 6.12 -0.63 6.49
CA PRO A 185 6.78 0.25 7.45
C PRO A 185 7.30 -0.49 8.69
N LEU A 186 8.52 -0.16 9.14
CA LEU A 186 9.14 -0.77 10.32
C LEU A 186 8.31 -0.56 11.60
N GLU A 187 7.64 0.60 11.72
CA GLU A 187 6.76 0.93 12.85
C GLU A 187 5.54 -0.01 12.93
N GLY A 188 5.08 -0.52 11.79
CA GLY A 188 3.95 -1.43 11.70
C GLY A 188 4.30 -2.89 12.01
N ILE A 189 5.58 -3.26 12.04
CA ILE A 189 6.03 -4.63 12.28
C ILE A 189 6.05 -4.91 13.78
N GLN A 190 5.30 -5.92 14.22
CA GLN A 190 5.29 -6.37 15.61
C GLN A 190 6.38 -7.42 15.87
N ASP A 191 6.48 -8.41 14.97
CA ASP A 191 7.50 -9.45 15.03
C ASP A 191 7.74 -10.07 13.64
N ALA A 192 8.86 -10.77 13.50
CA ALA A 192 9.18 -11.55 12.31
C ALA A 192 9.32 -13.03 12.70
N GLU A 193 8.45 -13.86 12.14
CA GLU A 193 8.48 -15.30 12.31
C GLU A 193 9.16 -15.97 11.12
N TYR A 194 9.69 -17.18 11.31
CA TYR A 194 10.25 -17.94 10.20
C TYR A 194 9.73 -19.38 10.15
N GLY A 195 9.52 -19.87 8.93
CA GLY A 195 9.10 -21.23 8.61
C GLY A 195 10.11 -21.89 7.69
N VAL A 196 10.52 -23.11 8.04
CA VAL A 196 11.46 -23.91 7.26
C VAL A 196 10.92 -25.34 7.14
N SER A 197 10.68 -25.79 5.92
CA SER A 197 10.35 -27.17 5.59
C SER A 197 11.59 -28.07 5.57
N PHE A 198 11.39 -29.39 5.50
CA PHE A 198 12.50 -30.35 5.47
C PHE A 198 13.50 -30.09 4.32
N ALA A 199 13.00 -29.75 3.13
CA ALA A 199 13.84 -29.48 1.97
C ALA A 199 14.58 -28.14 2.09
N GLU A 200 13.91 -27.12 2.64
CA GLU A 200 14.47 -25.79 2.88
C GLU A 200 15.56 -25.83 3.96
N HIS A 201 15.37 -26.63 5.02
CA HIS A 201 16.38 -26.82 6.07
C HIS A 201 17.68 -27.42 5.51
N PHE A 202 17.56 -28.31 4.52
CA PHE A 202 18.74 -28.89 3.87
C PHE A 202 19.53 -27.88 3.02
N LEU A 203 18.86 -26.83 2.56
CA LEU A 203 19.43 -25.80 1.69
C LEU A 203 19.76 -24.49 2.44
N ASP A 204 19.55 -24.47 3.76
CA ASP A 204 19.72 -23.31 4.64
C ASP A 204 18.93 -22.07 4.21
N VAL A 205 17.71 -22.32 3.72
CA VAL A 205 16.75 -21.27 3.36
C VAL A 205 15.45 -21.43 4.12
N GLY A 206 14.59 -20.42 4.06
CA GLY A 206 13.22 -20.51 4.54
C GLY A 206 12.36 -19.33 4.14
N THR A 207 11.18 -19.26 4.74
CA THR A 207 10.27 -18.12 4.58
C THR A 207 10.22 -17.34 5.88
N VAL A 208 10.41 -16.03 5.83
CA VAL A 208 10.26 -15.11 6.96
C VAL A 208 8.96 -14.34 6.77
N THR A 209 8.01 -14.51 7.69
CA THR A 209 6.71 -13.83 7.68
C THR A 209 6.72 -12.69 8.69
N LEU A 210 6.37 -11.50 8.24
CA LEU A 210 6.27 -10.30 9.07
C LEU A 210 4.85 -10.24 9.64
N ASP A 211 4.74 -10.30 10.97
CA ASP A 211 3.48 -10.03 11.66
C ASP A 211 3.39 -8.53 11.90
N THR A 212 2.38 -7.91 11.30
CA THR A 212 2.14 -6.48 11.37
C THR A 212 0.96 -6.18 12.29
N ASP A 213 0.87 -4.96 12.81
CA ASP A 213 -0.26 -4.55 13.63
C ASP A 213 -1.56 -4.34 12.82
N ARG A 214 -2.65 -4.02 13.53
CA ARG A 214 -4.02 -4.01 12.97
C ARG A 214 -4.22 -2.80 12.03
N GLY A 215 -3.51 -2.84 10.92
CA GLY A 215 -3.38 -1.74 9.97
C GLY A 215 -2.81 -2.23 8.67
N TYR A 216 -1.72 -3.00 8.67
CA TYR A 216 -1.00 -3.39 7.46
C TYR A 216 -1.33 -4.82 7.02
N GLU A 217 -1.15 -5.12 5.74
CA GLU A 217 -1.10 -6.51 5.28
C GLU A 217 0.21 -7.16 5.75
N GLY A 218 0.18 -8.49 5.94
CA GLY A 218 1.39 -9.24 6.28
C GLY A 218 2.26 -9.44 5.04
N MET A 219 3.58 -9.36 5.20
CA MET A 219 4.55 -9.62 4.12
C MET A 219 5.32 -10.91 4.40
N ALA A 220 5.64 -11.67 3.35
CA ALA A 220 6.32 -12.96 3.47
C ALA A 220 7.54 -13.06 2.54
N LEU A 221 8.72 -12.92 3.12
CA LEU A 221 9.99 -13.01 2.41
C LEU A 221 10.32 -14.49 2.18
N SER A 222 10.25 -14.94 0.94
CA SER A 222 10.34 -16.36 0.57
C SER A 222 11.75 -16.77 0.12
N ASN A 223 12.17 -17.99 0.45
CA ASN A 223 13.51 -18.54 0.15
C ASN A 223 14.67 -17.59 0.54
N VAL A 224 14.55 -17.02 1.74
CA VAL A 224 15.56 -16.18 2.39
C VAL A 224 16.69 -17.07 2.91
N PRO A 225 17.97 -16.72 2.66
CA PRO A 225 19.11 -17.41 3.27
C PRO A 225 19.18 -17.14 4.77
N ASP A 226 19.56 -18.13 5.56
CA ASP A 226 19.71 -18.00 7.02
C ASP A 226 18.47 -17.36 7.69
N PRO A 227 17.26 -17.95 7.53
CA PRO A 227 16.01 -17.33 7.96
C PRO A 227 15.96 -16.93 9.45
N PRO A 228 16.60 -17.64 10.42
CA PRO A 228 16.56 -17.21 11.81
C PRO A 228 17.35 -15.93 12.08
N ASP A 229 18.39 -15.64 11.30
CA ASP A 229 19.20 -14.44 11.46
C ASP A 229 18.51 -13.24 10.80
N VAL A 230 17.91 -13.42 9.63
CA VAL A 230 17.08 -12.39 8.98
C VAL A 230 15.85 -12.03 9.82
N ALA A 231 15.11 -13.01 10.32
CA ALA A 231 13.96 -12.75 11.20
C ALA A 231 14.37 -11.97 12.45
N ARG A 232 15.45 -12.40 13.12
CA ARG A 232 15.98 -11.70 14.30
C ARG A 232 16.41 -10.28 13.98
N GLU A 233 16.98 -10.05 12.81
CA GLU A 233 17.40 -8.73 12.36
C GLU A 233 16.21 -7.81 12.12
N ILE A 234 15.17 -8.29 11.45
CA ILE A 234 13.95 -7.51 11.20
C ILE A 234 13.25 -7.16 12.52
N SER A 235 13.09 -8.11 13.44
CA SER A 235 12.51 -7.82 14.77
C SER A 235 13.37 -6.83 15.56
N ARG A 236 14.70 -6.89 15.42
CA ARG A 236 15.63 -5.92 16.04
C ARG A 236 15.45 -4.52 15.46
N LEU A 237 15.30 -4.39 14.15
CA LEU A 237 15.05 -3.15 13.44
C LEU A 237 13.70 -2.53 13.81
N ALA A 238 12.64 -3.31 13.78
CA ALA A 238 11.28 -2.87 14.15
C ALA A 238 11.22 -2.35 15.60
N GLY A 239 11.95 -3.00 16.52
CA GLY A 239 12.06 -2.56 17.92
C GLY A 239 13.07 -1.44 18.19
N SER A 240 13.75 -0.91 17.16
CA SER A 240 14.81 0.08 17.32
C SER A 240 14.29 1.53 17.26
N GLY A 241 15.11 2.48 17.74
CA GLY A 241 14.79 3.91 17.59
C GLY A 241 14.82 4.38 16.13
N ILE A 242 15.42 3.60 15.23
CA ILE A 242 15.51 3.88 13.78
C ILE A 242 14.11 3.79 13.15
N ALA A 243 13.30 2.81 13.56
CA ALA A 243 11.91 2.64 13.08
C ALA A 243 11.00 3.86 13.32
N GLN A 244 11.40 4.79 14.21
CA GLN A 244 10.67 6.03 14.49
C GLN A 244 11.17 7.24 13.68
N ARG A 245 12.09 7.06 12.72
CA ARG A 245 12.50 8.13 11.78
C ARG A 245 11.43 8.46 10.74
N SER A 246 10.27 7.80 10.81
CA SER A 246 9.11 8.00 9.94
C SER A 246 8.58 9.43 10.04
N ALA A 247 9.08 10.32 9.19
CA ALA A 247 8.30 10.95 8.13
C ALA A 247 8.95 12.24 7.62
N VAL A 248 8.91 12.41 6.31
CA VAL A 248 9.29 13.66 5.63
C VAL A 248 8.35 14.75 6.12
N HIS A 249 8.90 15.88 6.56
CA HIS A 249 8.06 17.02 6.92
C HIS A 249 7.41 17.55 5.62
N PRO A 250 6.13 17.93 5.58
CA PRO A 250 5.45 18.34 4.34
C PRO A 250 6.14 19.43 3.54
N SER A 251 6.94 20.28 4.20
CA SER A 251 7.73 21.32 3.53
C SER A 251 8.90 20.78 2.69
N GLU A 252 9.25 19.52 2.85
CA GLU A 252 10.34 18.83 2.15
C GLU A 252 9.82 17.89 1.05
N VAL A 253 8.50 17.69 0.95
CA VAL A 253 7.87 16.87 -0.11
C VAL A 253 7.85 17.67 -1.41
N SER A 254 8.58 17.20 -2.42
CA SER A 254 8.53 17.74 -3.78
C SER A 254 7.30 17.18 -4.51
N VAL A 255 6.22 17.97 -4.57
CA VAL A 255 4.98 17.51 -5.20
C VAL A 255 5.11 17.44 -6.72
N GLY A 256 4.85 16.26 -7.29
CA GLY A 256 4.78 16.00 -8.72
C GLY A 256 6.13 15.78 -9.41
N ASP A 257 7.22 15.55 -8.66
CA ASP A 257 8.52 15.31 -9.28
C ASP A 257 8.56 13.91 -9.92
N GLY A 258 8.76 13.87 -11.24
CA GLY A 258 8.76 12.63 -12.03
C GLY A 258 7.38 12.01 -12.32
N VAL A 259 6.29 12.66 -11.91
CA VAL A 259 4.92 12.27 -12.24
C VAL A 259 4.46 13.00 -13.51
N ASP A 260 4.02 12.25 -14.52
CA ASP A 260 3.45 12.82 -15.74
C ASP A 260 2.03 13.35 -15.46
N THR A 261 1.93 14.65 -15.15
CA THR A 261 0.67 15.30 -14.79
C THR A 261 -0.10 15.84 -16.00
N GLU A 262 -1.43 15.71 -15.97
CA GLU A 262 -2.36 16.27 -16.95
C GLU A 262 -3.26 17.35 -16.31
N GLU A 263 -3.88 18.19 -17.14
CA GLU A 263 -4.89 19.13 -16.65
C GLU A 263 -6.17 18.39 -16.24
N ALA A 264 -6.64 18.63 -15.00
CA ALA A 264 -7.91 18.09 -14.51
C ALA A 264 -9.05 18.41 -15.49
N SER A 265 -9.94 17.47 -15.79
CA SER A 265 -11.08 17.76 -16.66
C SER A 265 -12.04 18.77 -16.01
N SER A 266 -12.86 19.42 -16.84
CA SER A 266 -13.92 20.31 -16.34
C SER A 266 -14.94 19.61 -15.44
N GLU A 267 -15.04 18.29 -15.55
CA GLU A 267 -15.96 17.48 -14.78
C GLU A 267 -15.33 17.08 -13.45
N MET A 268 -14.05 16.68 -13.43
CA MET A 268 -13.27 16.50 -12.20
C MET A 268 -13.30 17.74 -11.32
N ARG A 269 -12.99 18.92 -11.91
CA ARG A 269 -12.98 20.20 -11.16
C ARG A 269 -14.31 20.60 -10.53
N LYS A 270 -15.44 20.08 -11.03
CA LYS A 270 -16.76 20.34 -10.43
C LYS A 270 -17.04 19.48 -9.20
N ASN A 271 -16.33 18.36 -9.08
CA ASN A 271 -16.51 17.41 -7.97
C ASN A 271 -15.50 17.60 -6.84
N VAL A 272 -14.39 18.30 -7.10
CA VAL A 272 -13.43 18.74 -6.08
C VAL A 272 -14.06 19.86 -5.25
N HIS A 273 -13.90 19.80 -3.92
CA HIS A 273 -14.46 20.82 -3.03
C HIS A 273 -13.76 22.18 -3.24
N ALA A 274 -14.44 23.28 -2.89
CA ALA A 274 -13.90 24.63 -3.15
C ALA A 274 -12.68 24.98 -2.28
N ASP A 275 -12.53 24.27 -1.17
CA ASP A 275 -11.44 24.32 -0.20
C ASP A 275 -10.34 23.27 -0.46
N GLU A 276 -10.52 22.41 -1.47
CA GLU A 276 -9.62 21.33 -1.83
C GLU A 276 -8.81 21.73 -3.07
N SER A 277 -7.48 21.56 -3.01
CA SER A 277 -6.56 21.87 -4.11
C SER A 277 -6.03 20.61 -4.78
N ILE A 278 -6.04 20.59 -6.11
CA ILE A 278 -5.54 19.44 -6.88
C ILE A 278 -4.02 19.54 -6.97
N ALA A 279 -3.31 18.57 -6.39
CA ALA A 279 -1.87 18.45 -6.47
C ALA A 279 -1.43 17.98 -7.87
N TRP A 280 -2.02 16.88 -8.36
CA TRP A 280 -1.78 16.36 -9.69
C TRP A 280 -2.94 15.51 -10.20
N VAL A 281 -3.01 15.33 -11.52
CA VAL A 281 -3.95 14.41 -12.18
C VAL A 281 -3.17 13.52 -13.13
N VAL A 282 -3.42 12.21 -13.06
CA VAL A 282 -2.81 11.24 -13.97
C VAL A 282 -3.84 10.55 -14.86
N THR A 283 -3.52 10.66 -16.14
CA THR A 283 -4.01 9.98 -17.33
C THR A 283 -3.59 8.51 -17.43
N PRO A 284 -4.46 7.51 -17.45
CA PRO A 284 -4.02 6.17 -17.80
C PRO A 284 -3.62 6.09 -19.28
N ASP A 285 -2.44 5.54 -19.55
CA ASP A 285 -1.91 5.49 -20.91
C ASP A 285 -2.79 4.60 -21.79
N THR A 286 -3.33 5.19 -22.86
CA THR A 286 -4.29 4.52 -23.71
C THR A 286 -3.63 3.35 -24.45
N GLY A 287 -2.39 3.53 -24.95
CA GLY A 287 -1.67 2.49 -25.69
C GLY A 287 -1.39 1.24 -24.83
N ALA A 288 -0.96 1.46 -23.59
CA ALA A 288 -0.71 0.44 -22.60
C ALA A 288 -1.97 -0.35 -22.22
N ARG A 289 -3.09 0.34 -21.95
CA ARG A 289 -4.38 -0.29 -21.65
C ARG A 289 -4.84 -1.23 -22.76
N LEU A 290 -4.72 -0.80 -24.02
CA LEU A 290 -5.09 -1.63 -25.17
C LEU A 290 -4.23 -2.90 -25.21
N MET A 291 -2.91 -2.76 -25.07
CA MET A 291 -2.00 -3.90 -25.11
C MET A 291 -2.20 -4.85 -23.93
N LYS A 292 -2.41 -4.34 -22.70
CA LYS A 292 -2.75 -5.13 -21.51
C LYS A 292 -4.00 -5.97 -21.75
N ASN A 293 -5.08 -5.35 -22.20
CA ASN A 293 -6.34 -6.03 -22.45
C ASN A 293 -6.27 -7.04 -23.60
N ILE A 294 -5.48 -6.76 -24.64
CA ILE A 294 -5.24 -7.70 -25.74
C ILE A 294 -4.42 -8.90 -25.25
N VAL A 295 -3.31 -8.66 -24.56
CA VAL A 295 -2.39 -9.72 -24.11
C VAL A 295 -3.05 -10.62 -23.05
N GLN A 296 -3.79 -10.04 -22.10
CA GLN A 296 -4.49 -10.79 -21.04
C GLN A 296 -5.84 -11.36 -21.52
N GLY A 297 -6.54 -10.67 -22.41
CA GLY A 297 -7.86 -11.07 -22.91
C GLY A 297 -7.82 -12.17 -23.97
N ILE A 298 -6.80 -12.22 -24.84
CA ILE A 298 -6.69 -13.22 -25.91
C ILE A 298 -6.65 -14.66 -25.37
N PRO A 299 -5.87 -15.01 -24.33
CA PRO A 299 -5.88 -16.35 -23.77
C PRO A 299 -7.26 -16.78 -23.26
N GLY A 300 -7.96 -15.90 -22.53
CA GLY A 300 -9.32 -16.16 -22.03
C GLY A 300 -10.33 -16.32 -23.16
N ALA A 301 -10.27 -15.43 -24.16
CA ALA A 301 -11.12 -15.50 -25.36
C ALA A 301 -10.82 -16.75 -26.22
N ALA A 302 -9.55 -17.19 -26.28
CA ALA A 302 -9.16 -18.41 -26.97
C ALA A 302 -9.69 -19.65 -26.24
N VAL A 303 -9.60 -19.71 -24.91
CA VAL A 303 -10.16 -20.83 -24.13
C VAL A 303 -11.70 -20.85 -24.25
N GLY A 304 -12.36 -19.72 -24.04
CA GLY A 304 -13.81 -19.59 -24.19
C GLY A 304 -14.27 -19.91 -25.61
N GLY A 305 -13.54 -19.43 -26.62
CA GLY A 305 -13.77 -19.72 -28.02
C GLY A 305 -13.59 -21.20 -28.34
N ILE A 306 -12.57 -21.87 -27.77
CA ILE A 306 -12.34 -23.31 -27.97
C ILE A 306 -13.48 -24.13 -27.36
N LEU A 307 -13.95 -23.76 -26.16
CA LEU A 307 -15.05 -24.45 -25.51
C LEU A 307 -16.35 -24.28 -26.30
N LEU A 308 -16.72 -23.04 -26.64
CA LEU A 308 -17.94 -22.75 -27.39
C LEU A 308 -17.87 -23.29 -28.83
N GLY A 309 -16.73 -23.14 -29.50
CA GLY A 309 -16.49 -23.67 -30.84
C GLY A 309 -16.49 -25.20 -30.88
N GLY A 310 -15.92 -25.85 -29.86
CA GLY A 310 -15.93 -27.30 -29.70
C GLY A 310 -17.34 -27.84 -29.46
N ILE A 311 -18.10 -27.22 -28.54
CA ILE A 311 -19.51 -27.58 -28.27
C ILE A 311 -20.36 -27.39 -29.53
N ALA A 312 -20.26 -26.23 -30.19
CA ALA A 312 -21.00 -25.94 -31.41
C ALA A 312 -20.64 -26.93 -32.54
N GLY A 313 -19.36 -27.28 -32.68
CA GLY A 313 -18.89 -28.28 -33.62
C GLY A 313 -19.42 -29.69 -33.35
N VAL A 314 -19.44 -30.14 -32.10
CA VAL A 314 -19.99 -31.46 -31.73
C VAL A 314 -21.48 -31.54 -32.00
N PHE A 315 -22.25 -30.51 -31.65
CA PHE A 315 -23.67 -30.43 -31.97
C PHE A 315 -23.91 -30.42 -33.49
N ALA A 316 -23.16 -29.61 -34.23
CA ALA A 316 -23.27 -29.53 -35.68
C ALA A 316 -22.87 -30.85 -36.36
N ALA A 317 -21.93 -31.62 -35.81
CA ALA A 317 -21.53 -32.92 -36.37
C ALA A 317 -22.65 -33.96 -36.32
N GLY A 318 -23.52 -33.91 -35.31
CA GLY A 318 -24.69 -34.79 -35.21
C GLY A 318 -25.78 -34.50 -36.23
N VAL A 319 -25.91 -33.24 -36.67
CA VAL A 319 -27.03 -32.76 -37.50
C VAL A 319 -26.64 -32.51 -38.96
N LEU A 320 -25.44 -31.95 -39.19
CA LEU A 320 -25.00 -31.41 -40.48
C LEU A 320 -23.82 -32.20 -41.10
N GLY A 321 -23.30 -33.20 -40.38
CA GLY A 321 -22.15 -33.99 -40.80
C GLY A 321 -20.80 -33.35 -40.46
N PRO A 322 -19.70 -34.12 -40.59
CA PRO A 322 -18.40 -33.77 -40.00
C PRO A 322 -17.69 -32.60 -40.68
N THR A 323 -17.90 -32.38 -41.98
CA THR A 323 -17.28 -31.26 -42.72
C THR A 323 -17.90 -29.92 -42.35
N LEU A 324 -19.23 -29.85 -42.30
CA LEU A 324 -19.97 -28.65 -41.89
C LEU A 324 -19.77 -28.33 -40.41
N ALA A 325 -19.60 -29.35 -39.56
CA ALA A 325 -19.32 -29.19 -38.15
C ALA A 325 -18.06 -28.36 -37.86
N VAL A 326 -17.00 -28.58 -38.65
CA VAL A 326 -15.73 -27.85 -38.48
C VAL A 326 -15.87 -26.40 -38.90
N VAL A 327 -16.63 -26.12 -39.96
CA VAL A 327 -16.91 -24.76 -40.40
C VAL A 327 -17.74 -24.02 -39.34
N VAL A 328 -18.77 -24.66 -38.78
CA VAL A 328 -19.60 -24.07 -37.72
C VAL A 328 -18.79 -23.83 -36.45
N GLY A 329 -17.97 -24.79 -36.03
CA GLY A 329 -17.09 -24.64 -34.87
C GLY A 329 -16.04 -23.53 -35.06
N ALA A 330 -15.44 -23.42 -36.24
CA ALA A 330 -14.48 -22.37 -36.57
C ALA A 330 -15.14 -20.98 -36.61
N LEU A 331 -16.34 -20.86 -37.18
CA LEU A 331 -17.10 -19.61 -37.18
C LEU A 331 -17.52 -19.20 -35.77
N ALA A 332 -17.93 -20.15 -34.92
CA ALA A 332 -18.24 -19.88 -33.52
C ALA A 332 -16.99 -19.42 -32.75
N PHE A 333 -15.84 -20.08 -32.94
CA PHE A 333 -14.56 -19.67 -32.35
C PHE A 333 -14.19 -18.23 -32.78
N VAL A 334 -14.19 -17.94 -34.09
CA VAL A 334 -13.88 -16.61 -34.62
C VAL A 334 -14.88 -15.57 -34.14
N GLY A 335 -16.17 -15.92 -34.07
CA GLY A 335 -17.22 -15.05 -33.54
C GLY A 335 -16.99 -14.66 -32.08
N VAL A 336 -16.58 -15.61 -31.23
CA VAL A 336 -16.24 -15.35 -29.82
C VAL A 336 -15.00 -14.46 -29.71
N ILE A 337 -13.96 -14.72 -30.51
CA ILE A 337 -12.75 -13.88 -30.56
C ILE A 337 -13.12 -12.45 -31.00
N LEU A 338 -13.89 -12.29 -32.07
CA LEU A 338 -14.31 -10.97 -32.57
C LEU A 338 -15.23 -10.24 -31.58
N LEU A 339 -16.14 -10.95 -30.90
CA LEU A 339 -16.99 -10.36 -29.87
C LEU A 339 -16.17 -9.92 -28.66
N SER A 340 -15.18 -10.71 -28.26
CA SER A 340 -14.24 -10.35 -27.19
C SER A 340 -13.42 -9.12 -27.57
N LEU A 341 -12.84 -9.10 -28.77
CA LEU A 341 -12.11 -7.94 -29.29
C LEU A 341 -12.98 -6.70 -29.40
N TYR A 342 -14.24 -6.85 -29.82
CA TYR A 342 -15.20 -5.75 -29.88
C TYR A 342 -15.55 -5.21 -28.49
N ALA A 343 -15.77 -6.09 -27.51
CA ALA A 343 -16.02 -5.69 -26.12
C ALA A 343 -14.82 -4.92 -25.54
N THR A 344 -13.61 -5.45 -25.73
CA THR A 344 -12.35 -4.78 -25.34
C THR A 344 -12.18 -3.44 -26.03
N PHE A 345 -12.44 -3.37 -27.35
CA PHE A 345 -12.33 -2.13 -28.11
C PHE A 345 -13.37 -1.10 -27.67
N LYS A 346 -14.60 -1.52 -27.37
CA LYS A 346 -15.64 -0.63 -26.85
C LYS A 346 -15.21 -0.05 -25.51
N GLN A 347 -14.76 -0.88 -24.58
CA GLN A 347 -14.26 -0.42 -23.28
C GLN A 347 -13.10 0.58 -23.46
N TYR A 348 -12.16 0.27 -24.35
CA TYR A 348 -11.04 1.15 -24.70
C TYR A 348 -11.44 2.54 -25.22
N VAL A 349 -12.48 2.65 -26.06
CA VAL A 349 -12.88 3.94 -26.65
C VAL A 349 -13.75 4.79 -25.72
N PHE A 350 -14.52 4.16 -24.83
CA PHE A 350 -15.53 4.84 -24.02
C PHE A 350 -15.13 5.08 -22.57
N ASP A 351 -14.12 4.38 -22.04
CA ASP A 351 -13.66 4.58 -20.67
C ASP A 351 -12.73 5.80 -20.60
N ARG A 352 -13.20 6.87 -19.93
CA ARG A 352 -12.34 7.96 -19.48
C ARG A 352 -12.14 7.81 -17.98
N THR A 353 -10.90 7.55 -17.60
CA THR A 353 -10.48 7.42 -16.20
C THR A 353 -9.53 8.55 -15.91
N GLU A 354 -9.77 9.26 -14.82
CA GLU A 354 -8.90 10.31 -14.30
C GLU A 354 -8.65 10.03 -12.83
N TYR A 355 -7.37 9.94 -12.45
CA TYR A 355 -6.98 9.83 -11.05
C TYR A 355 -6.42 11.17 -10.62
N ALA A 356 -6.94 11.74 -9.53
CA ALA A 356 -6.50 13.04 -9.03
C ALA A 356 -6.09 12.93 -7.56
N MET A 357 -4.92 13.44 -7.24
CA MET A 357 -4.48 13.62 -5.87
C MET A 357 -4.77 15.04 -5.44
N THR A 358 -5.40 15.19 -4.28
CA THR A 358 -5.65 16.48 -3.65
C THR A 358 -4.92 16.58 -2.32
N ASP A 359 -5.01 17.75 -1.70
CA ASP A 359 -4.53 18.00 -0.34
C ASP A 359 -5.35 17.31 0.75
N ASP A 360 -6.51 16.72 0.41
CA ASP A 360 -7.39 16.02 1.37
C ASP A 360 -7.59 14.53 1.05
N ARG A 361 -7.57 14.13 -0.23
CA ARG A 361 -7.89 12.75 -0.66
C ARG A 361 -7.33 12.39 -2.03
N LEU A 362 -7.24 11.09 -2.28
CA LEU A 362 -7.03 10.51 -3.60
C LEU A 362 -8.38 10.20 -4.25
N ILE A 363 -8.64 10.72 -5.45
CA ILE A 363 -9.89 10.58 -6.19
C ILE A 363 -9.70 9.66 -7.40
N ASP A 364 -10.52 8.60 -7.50
CA ASP A 364 -10.74 7.81 -8.71
C ASP A 364 -12.03 8.26 -9.38
N TYR A 365 -11.90 8.85 -10.57
CA TYR A 365 -13.02 9.21 -11.42
C TYR A 365 -13.03 8.37 -12.68
N SER A 366 -13.92 7.38 -12.73
CA SER A 366 -13.96 6.39 -13.82
C SER A 366 -15.38 6.01 -14.25
N GLY A 367 -15.50 5.46 -15.46
CA GLY A 367 -16.73 4.76 -15.88
C GLY A 367 -17.04 4.74 -17.37
N ALA A 368 -17.65 3.63 -17.81
CA ALA A 368 -18.01 3.31 -19.19
C ALA A 368 -19.48 3.66 -19.54
N PHE A 369 -20.40 3.39 -18.60
CA PHE A 369 -21.86 3.47 -18.76
C PHE A 369 -22.52 4.17 -17.57
N GLY A 370 -21.90 5.27 -17.15
CA GLY A 370 -22.14 5.95 -15.88
C GLY A 370 -20.78 6.44 -15.39
N ARG A 371 -20.77 7.49 -14.56
CA ARG A 371 -19.55 7.99 -13.96
C ARG A 371 -19.63 7.73 -12.47
N GLU A 372 -18.59 7.13 -11.94
CA GLU A 372 -18.41 6.87 -10.53
C GLU A 372 -17.26 7.74 -10.05
N LEU A 373 -17.46 8.35 -8.88
CA LEU A 373 -16.42 9.06 -8.17
C LEU A 373 -16.24 8.35 -6.85
N SER A 374 -15.06 7.81 -6.64
CA SER A 374 -14.61 7.27 -5.36
C SER A 374 -13.46 8.12 -4.86
N GLY A 375 -13.36 8.30 -3.54
CA GLY A 375 -12.32 9.10 -2.93
C GLY A 375 -11.88 8.51 -1.60
N VAL A 376 -10.57 8.39 -1.40
CA VAL A 376 -9.98 7.93 -0.15
C VAL A 376 -9.23 9.09 0.51
N PRO A 377 -9.61 9.52 1.73
CA PRO A 377 -8.89 10.56 2.48
C PRO A 377 -7.42 10.23 2.71
N LEU A 378 -6.55 11.23 2.73
CA LEU A 378 -5.10 11.04 2.97
C LEU A 378 -4.81 10.38 4.32
N GLU A 379 -5.64 10.63 5.34
CA GLU A 379 -5.53 9.95 6.64
C GLU A 379 -5.75 8.43 6.56
N GLY A 380 -6.47 7.98 5.54
CA GLY A 380 -6.78 6.58 5.31
C GLY A 380 -5.72 5.85 4.48
N ILE A 381 -4.87 6.57 3.76
CA ILE A 381 -3.81 6.01 2.91
C ILE A 381 -2.61 5.63 3.79
N GLN A 382 -2.16 4.38 3.64
CA GLN A 382 -1.04 3.84 4.40
C GLN A 382 0.24 3.86 3.58
N ASP A 383 0.18 3.23 2.41
CA ASP A 383 1.27 3.16 1.44
C ASP A 383 0.68 2.98 0.04
N ALA A 384 1.51 3.15 -0.98
CA ALA A 384 1.17 2.88 -2.36
C ALA A 384 2.23 1.96 -2.96
N GLU A 385 1.77 0.87 -3.54
CA GLU A 385 2.57 -0.18 -4.16
C GLU A 385 2.42 -0.10 -5.66
N TYR A 386 3.43 -0.57 -6.41
CA TYR A 386 3.30 -0.65 -7.86
C TYR A 386 3.64 -2.03 -8.40
N SER A 387 2.95 -2.36 -9.48
CA SER A 387 3.23 -3.57 -10.25
C SER A 387 3.20 -3.30 -11.74
N THR A 388 4.13 -3.91 -12.45
CA THR A 388 4.24 -3.87 -13.90
C THR A 388 4.38 -5.29 -14.40
N THR A 389 3.71 -5.62 -15.48
CA THR A 389 3.96 -6.84 -16.25
C THR A 389 5.12 -6.62 -17.22
N PHE A 390 5.67 -7.69 -17.79
CA PHE A 390 6.71 -7.60 -18.83
C PHE A 390 6.35 -6.65 -20.00
N VAL A 391 5.08 -6.64 -20.41
CA VAL A 391 4.63 -5.77 -21.51
C VAL A 391 4.58 -4.32 -21.03
N GLU A 392 4.00 -4.07 -19.86
CA GLU A 392 3.89 -2.73 -19.29
C GLU A 392 5.25 -2.11 -18.99
N GLN A 393 6.21 -2.90 -18.49
CA GLN A 393 7.60 -2.49 -18.33
C GLN A 393 8.22 -1.96 -19.62
N ARG A 394 7.92 -2.59 -20.77
CA ARG A 394 8.45 -2.15 -22.07
C ARG A 394 7.89 -0.80 -22.51
N PHE A 395 6.73 -0.41 -22.01
CA PHE A 395 6.05 0.85 -22.32
C PHE A 395 6.22 1.91 -21.21
N GLY A 396 6.88 1.59 -20.09
CA GLY A 396 7.08 2.54 -18.98
C GLY A 396 5.81 2.83 -18.18
N VAL A 397 4.89 1.87 -18.15
CA VAL A 397 3.58 1.99 -17.49
C VAL A 397 3.39 0.88 -16.46
N GLY A 398 2.41 1.01 -15.57
CA GLY A 398 2.05 -0.03 -14.60
C GLY A 398 0.77 0.28 -13.84
N ASP A 399 0.43 -0.60 -12.91
CA ASP A 399 -0.65 -0.38 -11.96
C ASP A 399 -0.06 0.07 -10.63
N VAL A 400 -0.74 1.00 -9.96
CA VAL A 400 -0.43 1.44 -8.60
C VAL A 400 -1.60 1.06 -7.71
N THR A 401 -1.36 0.28 -6.66
CA THR A 401 -2.36 -0.10 -5.65
C THR A 401 -2.11 0.75 -4.42
N VAL A 402 -3.16 1.39 -3.92
CA VAL A 402 -3.08 2.21 -2.72
C VAL A 402 -3.70 1.43 -1.57
N ASP A 403 -2.86 1.10 -0.60
CA ASP A 403 -3.26 0.40 0.61
C ASP A 403 -3.83 1.37 1.61
N VAL A 404 -4.96 0.97 2.18
CA VAL A 404 -5.79 1.85 3.01
C VAL A 404 -6.16 1.15 4.31
N HIS A 405 -6.28 1.94 5.37
CA HIS A 405 -6.75 1.42 6.65
C HIS A 405 -8.18 0.85 6.55
N ARG A 406 -8.52 -0.07 7.46
CA ARG A 406 -9.85 -0.68 7.58
C ARG A 406 -10.94 0.39 7.66
N GLY A 407 -11.87 0.35 6.72
CA GLY A 407 -13.00 1.28 6.63
C GLY A 407 -13.06 2.03 5.30
N TYR A 408 -11.98 2.01 4.52
CA TYR A 408 -11.94 2.50 3.15
C TYR A 408 -11.77 1.33 2.17
N ASP A 409 -12.27 1.51 0.94
CA ASP A 409 -12.05 0.56 -0.14
C ASP A 409 -10.69 0.86 -0.80
N PRO A 410 -9.85 -0.16 -1.09
CA PRO A 410 -8.56 0.04 -1.74
C PRO A 410 -8.77 0.61 -3.15
N VAL A 411 -7.90 1.52 -3.54
CA VAL A 411 -7.93 2.17 -4.86
C VAL A 411 -6.80 1.63 -5.72
N SER A 412 -7.10 1.29 -6.97
CA SER A 412 -6.09 0.84 -7.93
C SER A 412 -6.05 1.77 -9.14
N LEU A 413 -4.92 2.45 -9.32
CA LEU A 413 -4.67 3.25 -10.50
C LEU A 413 -4.12 2.34 -11.59
N ASN A 414 -4.87 2.17 -12.66
CA ASN A 414 -4.55 1.18 -13.70
C ASN A 414 -3.83 1.81 -14.88
N ALA A 415 -2.71 1.22 -15.31
CA ALA A 415 -1.91 1.64 -16.47
C ALA A 415 -1.43 3.10 -16.42
N VAL A 416 -0.90 3.51 -15.29
CA VAL A 416 -0.30 4.84 -15.05
C VAL A 416 1.11 4.89 -15.66
N ALA A 417 1.47 6.04 -16.23
CA ALA A 417 2.83 6.31 -16.67
C ALA A 417 3.77 6.52 -15.47
N ASN A 418 4.96 5.94 -15.53
CA ASN A 418 5.93 5.97 -14.43
C ASN A 418 5.31 5.59 -13.06
N PRO A 419 4.82 4.34 -12.92
CA PRO A 419 4.07 3.92 -11.74
C PRO A 419 4.89 4.00 -10.45
N ALA A 420 6.21 3.88 -10.55
CA ALA A 420 7.16 4.07 -9.45
C ALA A 420 7.09 5.48 -8.86
N ALA A 421 7.16 6.52 -9.72
CA ALA A 421 7.07 7.90 -9.27
C ALA A 421 5.69 8.21 -8.66
N VAL A 422 4.62 7.67 -9.24
CA VAL A 422 3.25 7.89 -8.73
C VAL A 422 3.03 7.22 -7.38
N ALA A 423 3.47 5.97 -7.20
CA ALA A 423 3.39 5.28 -5.91
C ALA A 423 4.18 6.05 -4.83
N ARG A 424 5.43 6.41 -5.14
CA ARG A 424 6.31 7.21 -4.27
C ARG A 424 5.63 8.51 -3.81
N GLU A 425 5.05 9.23 -4.76
CA GLU A 425 4.37 10.51 -4.52
C GLU A 425 3.13 10.36 -3.63
N ILE A 426 2.28 9.35 -3.87
CA ILE A 426 1.09 9.09 -3.05
C ILE A 426 1.50 8.80 -1.61
N SER A 427 2.51 7.94 -1.41
CA SER A 427 3.03 7.58 -0.09
C SER A 427 3.65 8.78 0.64
N GLU A 428 4.40 9.63 -0.06
CA GLU A 428 5.01 10.84 0.51
C GLU A 428 3.95 11.83 1.00
N ILE A 429 2.95 12.14 0.17
CA ILE A 429 1.89 13.09 0.53
C ILE A 429 1.07 12.54 1.72
N ALA A 430 0.70 11.26 1.69
CA ALA A 430 -0.05 10.63 2.78
C ALA A 430 0.76 10.64 4.10
N ASN A 431 2.06 10.36 4.03
CA ASN A 431 2.93 10.39 5.20
C ASN A 431 3.06 11.81 5.78
N ALA A 432 3.31 12.81 4.93
CA ALA A 432 3.39 14.21 5.33
C ALA A 432 2.10 14.69 6.00
N TYR A 433 0.93 14.30 5.47
CA TYR A 433 -0.36 14.60 6.07
C TYR A 433 -0.46 14.04 7.51
N ARG A 434 -0.08 12.78 7.73
CA ARG A 434 -0.10 12.15 9.07
C ARG A 434 0.79 12.87 10.09
N VAL A 435 1.97 13.35 9.67
CA VAL A 435 2.86 14.12 10.56
C VAL A 435 2.19 15.40 11.02
N THR A 436 1.64 16.18 10.11
CA THR A 436 1.00 17.46 10.45
C THR A 436 -0.18 17.26 11.38
N GLU A 437 -0.97 16.20 11.17
CA GLU A 437 -2.08 15.86 12.04
C GLU A 437 -1.59 15.46 13.45
N ALA A 438 -0.50 14.70 13.54
CA ALA A 438 0.11 14.33 14.81
C ALA A 438 0.65 15.55 15.57
N GLU A 439 1.31 16.47 14.88
CA GLU A 439 1.80 17.73 15.45
C GLU A 439 0.64 18.61 15.94
N ARG A 440 -0.40 18.80 15.11
CA ARG A 440 -1.61 19.55 15.51
C ARG A 440 -2.28 18.93 16.74
N LYS A 441 -2.36 17.60 16.82
CA LYS A 441 -2.89 16.89 18.01
C LYS A 441 -1.99 17.10 19.23
N ALA A 442 -0.67 17.07 19.05
CA ALA A 442 0.30 17.29 20.13
C ALA A 442 0.24 18.73 20.67
N GLU A 443 0.17 19.73 19.78
CA GLU A 443 0.00 21.14 20.14
C GLU A 443 -1.33 21.41 20.82
N GLY A 444 -2.43 20.84 20.30
CA GLY A 444 -3.75 20.91 20.92
C GLY A 444 -3.77 20.28 22.32
N ALA A 445 -3.13 19.13 22.50
CA ALA A 445 -3.01 18.47 23.80
C ALA A 445 -2.18 19.32 24.78
N GLN A 446 -1.09 19.94 24.33
CA GLN A 446 -0.29 20.86 25.15
C GLN A 446 -1.08 22.12 25.53
N ALA A 447 -1.82 22.71 24.60
CA ALA A 447 -2.70 23.85 24.86
C ALA A 447 -3.81 23.52 25.87
N THR A 448 -4.38 22.32 25.78
CA THR A 448 -5.41 21.84 26.72
C THR A 448 -4.81 21.53 28.10
N ALA A 449 -3.57 21.02 28.15
CA ALA A 449 -2.81 20.79 29.38
C ALA A 449 -2.40 22.10 30.08
N SER A 450 -1.98 23.13 29.34
CA SER A 450 -1.68 24.45 29.91
C SER A 450 -2.94 25.15 30.43
N THR A 451 -4.07 25.00 29.75
CA THR A 451 -5.36 25.58 30.20
C THR A 451 -5.91 24.88 31.46
N SER A 452 -5.65 23.58 31.62
CA SER A 452 -6.02 22.82 32.81
C SER A 452 -5.06 23.02 34.00
N ALA A 453 -3.79 23.35 33.74
CA ALA A 453 -2.85 23.80 34.78
C ALA A 453 -3.18 25.21 35.32
N GLU A 454 -3.70 26.11 34.48
CA GLU A 454 -4.06 27.47 34.90
C GLU A 454 -5.37 27.51 35.72
N SER A 455 -6.29 26.58 35.48
CA SER A 455 -7.54 26.44 36.25
C SER A 455 -7.39 25.73 37.60
N THR A 456 -6.28 25.01 37.84
CA THR A 456 -5.95 24.40 39.15
C THR A 456 -5.12 25.31 40.06
N GLY A 457 -4.62 26.45 39.55
CA GLY A 457 -3.88 27.45 40.33
C GLY A 457 -4.75 28.41 41.17
N ALA A 458 -6.07 28.43 40.99
CA ALA A 458 -6.96 29.40 41.65
C ALA A 458 -7.73 28.85 42.88
N ALA A 459 -7.55 27.58 43.25
CA ALA A 459 -8.29 26.96 44.37
C ALA A 459 -7.39 26.17 45.33
N ALA A 460 -6.34 26.81 45.88
CA ALA A 460 -5.54 26.21 46.95
C ALA A 460 -5.04 27.25 47.98
N THR A 461 -5.98 27.94 48.63
CA THR A 461 -5.75 28.53 49.95
C THR A 461 -6.94 28.26 50.86
N GLY A 462 -6.88 27.15 51.60
CA GLY A 462 -7.86 26.79 52.61
C GLY A 462 -7.46 25.49 53.30
N GLY A 463 -6.74 25.60 54.41
CA GLY A 463 -6.19 24.47 55.14
C GLY A 463 -7.24 23.60 55.83
N GLY A 464 -6.85 22.36 56.10
CA GLY A 464 -7.63 21.43 56.91
C GLY A 464 -6.97 20.06 57.01
N ALA A 465 -6.17 19.88 58.05
CA ALA A 465 -5.63 18.59 58.45
C ALA A 465 -6.75 17.62 58.89
N GLY A 466 -6.64 16.35 58.51
CA GLY A 466 -7.55 15.31 59.00
C GLY A 466 -7.19 13.93 58.45
N ALA A 467 -6.45 13.15 59.22
CA ALA A 467 -6.18 11.74 58.98
C ALA A 467 -7.41 10.88 59.39
N SER A 468 -7.75 9.84 58.62
CA SER A 468 -7.86 8.45 59.11
C SER A 468 -8.40 7.47 58.07
N THR A 469 -7.74 6.31 58.10
CA THR A 469 -8.00 4.95 57.60
C THR A 469 -9.45 4.43 57.63
N GLY A 470 -9.78 3.55 56.67
CA GLY A 470 -10.89 2.59 56.79
C GLY A 470 -11.06 1.65 55.57
N THR A 471 -10.67 0.38 55.75
CA THR A 471 -10.77 -0.76 54.83
C THR A 471 -12.18 -1.36 54.76
N ALA A 472 -12.59 -1.91 53.59
CA ALA A 472 -13.16 -3.25 53.37
C ALA A 472 -14.42 -3.37 52.47
N VAL A 473 -14.23 -4.02 51.32
CA VAL A 473 -14.94 -5.19 50.73
C VAL A 473 -16.46 -5.35 50.90
N ALA A 474 -17.21 -5.47 49.78
CA ALA A 474 -17.93 -6.70 49.36
C ALA A 474 -18.86 -6.51 48.14
N ASP A 475 -18.85 -7.54 47.29
CA ASP A 475 -19.69 -7.89 46.14
C ASP A 475 -21.22 -7.80 46.33
N ALA A 476 -21.96 -7.59 45.23
CA ALA A 476 -22.85 -8.62 44.64
C ALA A 476 -23.65 -8.08 43.44
N ASP A 477 -23.77 -8.94 42.43
CA ASP A 477 -24.62 -8.89 41.24
C ASP A 477 -26.10 -8.53 41.50
N ASP A 478 -26.73 -7.82 40.55
CA ASP A 478 -28.06 -8.20 40.04
C ASP A 478 -28.28 -7.60 38.64
N ALA A 479 -28.90 -8.40 37.78
CA ALA A 479 -29.17 -8.14 36.37
C ALA A 479 -30.63 -7.72 36.16
N GLY A 480 -30.92 -6.98 35.09
CA GLY A 480 -32.27 -6.94 34.50
C GLY A 480 -32.70 -5.59 33.92
N ASP A 481 -32.54 -5.47 32.60
CA ASP A 481 -33.48 -4.92 31.61
C ASP A 481 -34.14 -3.54 31.81
N GLY A 482 -33.91 -2.69 30.82
CA GLY A 482 -34.64 -1.44 30.60
C GLY A 482 -34.08 -0.66 29.42
N GLU A 483 -34.45 -1.10 28.21
CA GLU A 483 -34.33 -0.34 26.95
C GLU A 483 -35.06 1.02 27.05
N ASP A 484 -34.73 1.94 26.13
CA ASP A 484 -35.35 3.24 25.86
C ASP A 484 -34.90 4.46 26.68
N ALA A 485 -33.68 4.98 26.41
CA ALA A 485 -33.40 6.43 26.54
C ALA A 485 -32.05 6.85 25.89
N ALA A 486 -31.95 6.81 24.55
CA ALA A 486 -30.88 7.52 23.83
C ALA A 486 -31.28 7.86 22.38
N ALA A 487 -32.40 8.56 22.20
CA ALA A 487 -32.78 9.16 20.93
C ALA A 487 -33.61 10.42 21.18
N ALA A 488 -32.95 11.51 21.62
CA ALA A 488 -33.46 12.88 21.55
C ALA A 488 -32.40 13.87 22.05
N ALA A 489 -31.40 14.15 21.21
CA ALA A 489 -30.60 15.38 21.29
C ALA A 489 -29.98 15.66 19.91
N ALA A 490 -30.82 15.63 18.88
CA ALA A 490 -30.55 16.29 17.61
C ALA A 490 -31.43 17.55 17.58
N GLU A 491 -30.87 18.64 17.06
CA GLU A 491 -31.46 19.97 16.92
C GLU A 491 -31.40 20.88 18.16
N ALA A 492 -30.25 21.55 18.32
CA ALA A 492 -30.16 23.01 18.43
C ALA A 492 -28.75 23.41 18.88
N SER A 493 -27.84 23.58 17.93
CA SER A 493 -26.67 24.44 18.12
C SER A 493 -26.33 25.06 16.78
N ALA A 494 -26.41 26.39 16.77
CA ALA A 494 -26.27 27.25 15.63
C ALA A 494 -24.91 27.05 14.93
N GLU A 495 -24.96 27.16 13.60
CA GLU A 495 -23.81 27.28 12.70
C GLU A 495 -22.76 28.23 13.30
N THR A 496 -21.65 27.66 13.76
CA THR A 496 -20.41 28.38 13.91
C THR A 496 -19.50 27.84 12.83
N THR A 497 -19.37 28.61 11.75
CA THR A 497 -18.41 28.38 10.68
C THR A 497 -17.02 28.19 11.29
N PRO A 498 -16.33 27.07 11.08
CA PRO A 498 -14.91 27.03 11.33
C PRO A 498 -14.23 27.81 10.20
N ASP A 499 -13.72 28.98 10.58
CA ASP A 499 -12.81 29.78 9.77
C ASP A 499 -11.53 28.94 9.56
N VAL A 500 -11.45 28.23 8.43
CA VAL A 500 -10.21 27.56 7.99
C VAL A 500 -9.23 28.69 7.68
N PRO A 501 -8.16 28.89 8.47
CA PRO A 501 -7.17 29.87 8.08
C PRO A 501 -6.46 29.29 6.85
N ALA A 502 -6.49 30.01 5.73
CA ALA A 502 -5.57 29.79 4.63
C ALA A 502 -4.14 29.77 5.17
N ALA A 503 -3.64 28.57 5.48
CA ALA A 503 -2.24 28.29 5.68
C ALA A 503 -1.65 28.17 4.27
N HIS A 504 -0.42 28.64 4.07
CA HIS A 504 0.33 28.61 2.80
C HIS A 504 0.03 29.72 1.77
N ALA A 505 -0.45 30.90 2.20
CA ALA A 505 -0.32 32.08 1.36
C ALA A 505 1.15 32.56 1.39
N HIS A 506 1.84 32.56 0.24
CA HIS A 506 3.20 33.09 0.10
C HIS A 506 3.19 34.55 -0.41
N LYS A 507 4.23 35.32 -0.05
CA LYS A 507 4.53 36.66 -0.60
C LYS A 507 6.01 36.72 -1.01
N ARG A 508 6.38 37.61 -1.94
CA ARG A 508 7.79 37.83 -2.29
C ARG A 508 8.40 38.91 -1.40
N CYS A 509 9.62 38.67 -0.93
CA CYS A 509 10.38 39.66 -0.20
C CYS A 509 10.61 40.91 -1.08
N ARG A 510 10.34 42.10 -0.52
CA ARG A 510 10.50 43.38 -1.23
C ARG A 510 11.94 43.66 -1.70
N GLU A 511 12.95 43.04 -1.07
CA GLU A 511 14.35 43.38 -1.29
C GLU A 511 15.14 42.31 -2.04
N CYS A 512 14.91 41.02 -1.74
CA CYS A 512 15.62 39.91 -2.40
C CYS A 512 14.74 39.02 -3.27
N GLU A 513 13.45 39.33 -3.40
CA GLU A 513 12.45 38.58 -4.18
C GLU A 513 12.22 37.11 -3.77
N ALA A 514 12.89 36.64 -2.70
CA ALA A 514 12.69 35.31 -2.13
C ALA A 514 11.23 35.12 -1.69
N GLU A 515 10.73 33.90 -1.88
CA GLU A 515 9.38 33.51 -1.51
C GLU A 515 9.30 33.24 0.00
N ILE A 516 8.40 33.94 0.69
CA ILE A 516 8.27 33.94 2.15
C ILE A 516 6.81 33.78 2.56
N ASP A 517 6.53 33.33 3.78
CA ASP A 517 5.15 33.21 4.28
C ASP A 517 4.48 34.60 4.39
N ALA A 518 3.20 34.70 4.02
CA ALA A 518 2.46 35.96 4.02
C ALA A 518 2.41 36.63 5.41
N ARG A 519 2.46 35.85 6.49
CA ARG A 519 2.47 36.33 7.89
C ARG A 519 3.86 36.66 8.40
N SER A 520 4.94 36.32 7.68
CA SER A 520 6.31 36.66 8.09
C SER A 520 6.50 38.17 8.16
N SER A 521 6.85 38.68 9.35
CA SER A 521 7.23 40.09 9.54
C SER A 521 8.65 40.38 9.07
N PHE A 522 9.47 39.36 8.80
CA PHE A 522 10.86 39.48 8.37
C PHE A 522 11.17 38.43 7.30
N CYS A 523 12.02 38.77 6.33
CA CYS A 523 12.51 37.80 5.34
C CYS A 523 13.64 36.93 5.95
N PRO A 524 13.55 35.58 5.91
CA PRO A 524 14.59 34.70 6.43
C PRO A 524 15.90 34.76 5.63
N GLU A 525 15.84 35.13 4.34
CA GLU A 525 17.01 35.20 3.46
C GLU A 525 17.84 36.49 3.63
N CYS A 526 17.17 37.65 3.74
CA CYS A 526 17.86 38.94 3.78
C CYS A 526 17.66 39.75 5.06
N GLY A 527 16.78 39.31 5.97
CA GLY A 527 16.50 39.98 7.24
C GLY A 527 15.61 41.23 7.14
N THR A 528 15.19 41.63 5.95
CA THR A 528 14.37 42.84 5.74
C THR A 528 12.96 42.70 6.33
N GLU A 529 12.53 43.70 7.09
CA GLU A 529 11.18 43.78 7.66
C GLU A 529 10.13 43.95 6.54
N GLN A 530 9.06 43.16 6.63
CA GLN A 530 8.00 43.11 5.64
C GLN A 530 6.75 43.84 6.16
N PRO A 531 6.02 44.56 5.30
CA PRO A 531 4.78 45.22 5.71
C PRO A 531 3.77 44.18 6.21
N ARG A 532 3.12 44.49 7.33
CA ARG A 532 2.06 43.66 7.92
C ARG A 532 0.74 43.92 7.19
N SER A 533 0.01 42.88 6.86
CA SER A 533 -1.34 42.99 6.31
C SER A 533 -2.28 43.54 7.38
N ASP A 534 -2.96 44.65 7.10
CA ASP A 534 -3.91 45.24 8.06
C ASP A 534 -5.13 44.31 8.26
N PRO A 535 -5.60 44.09 9.50
CA PRO A 535 -6.73 43.19 9.78
C PRO A 535 -8.07 43.62 9.17
N GLY A 536 -8.19 44.85 8.66
CA GLY A 536 -9.43 45.45 8.17
C GLY A 536 -9.62 45.49 6.64
N GLY A 537 -8.71 44.90 5.85
CA GLY A 537 -8.77 44.93 4.38
C GLY A 537 -9.84 44.02 3.76
N ALA A 538 -10.36 44.42 2.59
CA ALA A 538 -11.29 43.61 1.80
C ALA A 538 -10.54 42.43 1.15
N GLY A 539 -11.20 41.26 1.03
CA GLY A 539 -10.62 40.09 0.36
C GLY A 539 -10.52 40.27 -1.16
N CYS A 540 -9.37 39.93 -1.74
CA CYS A 540 -9.19 39.86 -3.17
C CYS A 540 -10.12 38.81 -3.77
N GLN A 541 -10.89 39.17 -4.80
CA GLN A 541 -11.83 38.24 -5.45
C GLN A 541 -11.13 37.15 -6.27
N ASN A 542 -9.85 37.31 -6.60
CA ASN A 542 -9.10 36.33 -7.39
C ASN A 542 -8.38 35.29 -6.51
N CYS A 543 -7.79 35.73 -5.38
CA CYS A 543 -6.94 34.85 -4.56
C CYS A 543 -7.30 34.84 -3.07
N GLY A 544 -8.39 35.49 -2.66
CA GLY A 544 -8.87 35.52 -1.27
C GLY A 544 -8.02 36.34 -0.29
N ALA A 545 -6.80 36.74 -0.67
CA ALA A 545 -5.90 37.49 0.20
C ALA A 545 -6.47 38.86 0.56
N ARG A 546 -6.34 39.28 1.82
CA ARG A 546 -6.80 40.62 2.26
C ARG A 546 -5.93 41.70 1.65
N VAL A 547 -6.55 42.63 0.94
CA VAL A 547 -5.91 43.75 0.24
C VAL A 547 -6.30 45.06 0.92
N ASP A 548 -5.36 46.00 1.00
CA ASP A 548 -5.68 47.37 1.41
C ASP A 548 -6.58 48.03 0.35
N VAL A 549 -7.58 48.79 0.80
CA VAL A 549 -8.50 49.52 -0.07
C VAL A 549 -7.77 50.62 -0.86
N ALA A 550 -6.60 51.07 -0.39
CA ALA A 550 -5.75 52.04 -1.08
C ALA A 550 -4.96 51.44 -2.26
N ASP A 551 -4.79 50.10 -2.32
CA ASP A 551 -4.00 49.45 -3.35
C ASP A 551 -4.84 49.15 -4.60
N ARG A 552 -4.39 49.66 -5.75
CA ARG A 552 -5.01 49.43 -7.07
C ARG A 552 -4.87 47.99 -7.58
N PHE A 553 -3.89 47.24 -7.07
CA PHE A 553 -3.60 45.88 -7.47
C PHE A 553 -3.37 45.03 -6.22
N CYS A 554 -3.83 43.78 -6.24
CA CYS A 554 -3.55 42.81 -5.20
C CYS A 554 -2.05 42.51 -5.19
N LEU A 555 -1.39 42.78 -4.06
CA LEU A 555 0.04 42.51 -3.89
C LEU A 555 0.38 41.01 -3.81
N HIS A 556 -0.64 40.13 -3.73
CA HIS A 556 -0.46 38.67 -3.70
C HIS A 556 -0.58 38.03 -5.09
N CYS A 557 -1.58 38.39 -5.90
CA CYS A 557 -1.80 37.77 -7.22
C CYS A 557 -1.67 38.73 -8.41
N GLY A 558 -1.45 40.03 -8.18
CA GLY A 558 -1.32 41.05 -9.23
C GLY A 558 -2.64 41.47 -9.90
N ALA A 559 -3.78 40.89 -9.52
CA ALA A 559 -5.09 41.26 -10.08
C ALA A 559 -5.52 42.67 -9.65
N GLU A 560 -6.21 43.41 -10.54
CA GLU A 560 -6.77 44.74 -10.22
C GLU A 560 -7.82 44.64 -9.11
N ASN A 561 -7.68 45.50 -8.10
CA ASN A 561 -8.62 45.60 -7.00
C ASN A 561 -9.80 46.49 -7.42
N PRO A 562 -11.07 46.04 -7.37
CA PRO A 562 -12.20 46.91 -7.66
C PRO A 562 -12.34 47.93 -6.53
N VAL A 563 -11.73 49.11 -6.70
CA VAL A 563 -11.94 50.24 -5.78
C VAL A 563 -13.43 50.61 -5.83
N PRO A 564 -14.18 50.62 -4.70
CA PRO A 564 -15.51 51.19 -4.70
C PRO A 564 -15.36 52.70 -4.95
N GLY A 565 -15.70 53.15 -6.16
CA GLY A 565 -15.69 54.55 -6.52
C GLY A 565 -16.56 55.36 -5.56
N ALA A 566 -15.93 56.26 -4.82
CA ALA A 566 -16.62 57.41 -4.26
C ALA A 566 -16.79 58.45 -5.37
N GLU A 567 -17.97 59.09 -5.36
CA GLU A 567 -18.47 60.20 -6.19
C GLU A 567 -19.23 59.80 -7.48
N SER A 568 -20.48 60.20 -7.74
CA SER A 568 -21.59 60.82 -6.98
C SER A 568 -22.71 61.12 -7.99
N ALA A 569 -23.97 60.72 -7.71
CA ALA A 569 -25.24 61.39 -8.07
C ALA A 569 -26.45 60.50 -7.76
#